data_AF-A0A6M0H4F8-F1
#
_entry.id   AF-A0A6M0H4F8-F1
#
_cell.length_a   1.000
_cell.length_b   1.000
_cell.length_c   1.000
_cell.angle_alpha   90.00
_cell.angle_beta   90.00
_cell.angle_gamma   90.00
#
_symmetry.space_group_name_H-M   'P 1'
#
loop_
_entity.id
_entity.type
_entity.pdbx_description
1 polymer ?
#
loop_
_entity_poly.entity_id
_entity_poly.type
_entity_poly.pdbx_seq_one_letter_code
_entity_poly.pdbx_strand_id
1 'polypeptide(L)'
;MKSKVISVIQWIIYIVTIVTVVAYFLKKVIIPGLIPFLISILMLSLIYTSRKRFNNGEISKNYYIGTISVEIIAFIIYMIICISEIISVLN
;
A
#
# COMPACT_ATOMS: atom_id res chain seq x y z
N MET A 1 -16.33 16.50 -10.48
CA MET A 1 -16.58 16.17 -9.05
C MET A 1 -16.02 14.82 -8.61
N LYS A 2 -16.22 13.72 -9.36
CA LYS A 2 -15.73 12.37 -8.99
C LYS A 2 -14.20 12.28 -8.74
N SER A 3 -13.38 12.99 -9.53
CA SER A 3 -11.91 13.01 -9.35
C SER A 3 -11.47 13.67 -8.03
N LYS A 4 -12.11 14.77 -7.62
CA LYS A 4 -11.83 15.44 -6.33
C LYS A 4 -12.09 14.52 -5.14
N VAL A 5 -13.20 13.77 -5.16
CA VAL A 5 -13.54 12.82 -4.08
C VAL A 5 -12.51 11.71 -3.97
N ILE A 6 -12.04 11.17 -5.09
CA ILE A 6 -11.00 10.14 -5.12
C ILE A 6 -9.68 10.66 -4.55
N SER A 7 -9.30 11.89 -4.90
CA SER A 7 -8.08 12.52 -4.39
C SER A 7 -8.15 12.79 -2.89
N VAL A 8 -9.33 13.18 -2.37
CA VAL A 8 -9.57 13.35 -0.92
C VAL A 8 -9.47 12.01 -0.19
N ILE A 9 -10.05 10.94 -0.74
CA ILE A 9 -9.95 9.59 -0.17
C ILE A 9 -8.49 9.12 -0.14
N GLN A 10 -7.71 9.36 -1.20
CA GLN A 10 -6.28 9.06 -1.22
C GLN A 10 -5.50 9.83 -0.16
N TRP A 11 -5.81 11.11 0.04
CA TRP A 11 -5.19 11.91 1.10
C TRP A 11 -5.48 11.37 2.50
N ILE A 12 -6.73 10.95 2.75
CA ILE A 12 -7.10 10.31 4.02
C ILE A 12 -6.31 9.02 4.23
N ILE A 13 -6.20 8.19 3.18
CA ILE A 13 -5.41 6.94 3.23
C ILE A 13 -3.94 7.25 3.54
N TYR A 14 -3.33 8.23 2.86
CA TYR A 14 -1.94 8.62 3.13
C TYR A 14 -1.72 9.09 4.57
N ILE A 15 -2.62 9.92 5.10
CA ILE A 15 -2.55 10.38 6.49
C ILE A 15 -2.64 9.19 7.45
N VAL A 16 -3.58 8.26 7.22
CA VAL A 16 -3.70 7.05 8.03
C VAL A 16 -2.41 6.25 7.98
N THR A 17 -1.86 5.98 6.80
CA THR A 17 -0.60 5.23 6.65
C THR A 17 0.58 5.89 7.36
N ILE A 18 0.73 7.22 7.25
CA ILE A 18 1.79 7.96 7.96
C ILE A 18 1.63 7.80 9.47
N VAL A 19 0.40 7.95 9.99
CA VAL A 19 0.12 7.76 11.42
C VAL A 19 0.43 6.33 11.87
N THR A 20 0.09 5.31 11.07
CA THR A 20 0.40 3.91 11.41
C THR A 20 1.90 3.62 11.39
N VAL A 21 2.64 4.21 10.44
CA VAL A 21 4.11 4.08 10.37
C VAL A 21 4.78 4.78 11.56
N VAL A 22 4.32 5.97 11.96
CA VAL A 22 4.84 6.66 13.15
C VAL A 22 4.55 5.86 14.42
N ALA A 23 3.34 5.29 14.55
CA ALA A 23 2.98 4.43 15.67
C ALA A 23 3.84 3.15 15.74
N TYR A 24 4.29 2.63 14.60
CA TYR A 24 5.22 1.49 14.51
C TYR A 24 6.60 1.79 15.10
N PHE A 25 7.20 2.91 14.70
CA PHE A 25 8.52 3.32 15.21
C PHE A 25 8.52 3.53 16.73
N LEU A 26 7.35 3.85 17.30
CA LEU A 26 7.16 3.98 18.74
C LEU A 26 6.98 2.63 19.47
N LYS A 27 7.17 1.48 18.80
CA LYS A 27 7.14 0.10 19.36
C LYS A 27 5.85 -0.26 20.13
N LYS A 28 4.74 0.46 19.91
CA LYS A 28 3.45 0.22 20.58
C LYS A 28 2.48 -0.60 19.73
N VAL A 29 2.96 -1.43 18.81
CA VAL A 29 2.07 -2.19 17.93
C VAL A 29 1.70 -3.50 18.60
N ILE A 30 0.43 -3.58 19.00
CA ILE A 30 -0.18 -4.68 19.74
C ILE A 30 -0.42 -5.91 18.85
N ILE A 31 -0.50 -5.73 17.52
CA ILE A 31 -0.89 -6.78 16.57
C ILE A 31 0.27 -7.05 15.59
N PRO A 32 0.98 -8.19 15.71
CA PRO A 32 2.03 -8.57 14.77
C PRO A 32 1.45 -8.77 13.37
N GLY A 33 2.17 -8.35 12.33
CA GLY A 33 1.73 -8.44 10.94
C GLY A 33 0.77 -7.33 10.48
N LEU A 34 0.17 -6.53 11.39
CA LEU A 34 -0.82 -5.52 11.01
C LEU A 34 -0.28 -4.47 10.03
N ILE A 35 0.94 -4.01 10.24
CA ILE A 35 1.55 -2.96 9.41
C ILE A 35 2.00 -3.46 8.06
N PRO A 36 2.79 -4.55 7.95
CA PRO A 36 3.10 -5.10 6.63
C PRO A 36 1.82 -5.45 5.87
N PHE A 37 0.75 -5.89 6.54
CA PHE A 37 -0.56 -6.06 5.92
C PHE A 37 -1.17 -4.75 5.38
N LEU A 38 -1.16 -3.67 6.17
CA LEU A 38 -1.65 -2.36 5.74
C LEU A 38 -0.84 -1.79 4.57
N ILE A 39 0.47 -1.99 4.55
CA ILE A 39 1.33 -1.60 3.44
C ILE A 39 0.98 -2.41 2.19
N SER A 40 0.71 -3.71 2.31
CA SER A 40 0.21 -4.52 1.19
C SER A 40 -1.12 -3.99 0.63
N ILE A 41 -2.06 -3.62 1.50
CA ILE A 41 -3.33 -3.00 1.06
C ILE A 41 -3.08 -1.70 0.30
N LEU A 42 -2.14 -0.86 0.79
CA LEU A 42 -1.76 0.38 0.11
C LEU A 42 -1.18 0.11 -1.28
N MET A 43 -0.27 -0.87 -1.42
CA MET A 43 0.26 -1.26 -2.72
C MET A 43 -0.85 -1.73 -3.67
N LEU A 44 -1.84 -2.47 -3.18
CA LEU A 44 -3.01 -2.87 -3.97
C LEU A 44 -3.82 -1.65 -4.47
N SER A 45 -3.98 -0.64 -3.62
CA SER A 45 -4.64 0.63 -3.98
C SER A 45 -3.85 1.41 -5.04
N LEU A 46 -2.53 1.42 -4.93
CA LEU A 46 -1.64 2.04 -5.92
C LEU A 46 -1.73 1.32 -7.26
N ILE A 47 -1.71 -0.02 -7.29
CA ILE A 47 -1.92 -0.81 -8.52
C ILE A 47 -3.23 -0.44 -9.21
N TYR A 48 -4.33 -0.36 -8.45
CA TYR A 48 -5.62 0.06 -8.98
C TYR A 48 -5.58 1.49 -9.55
N THR A 49 -4.94 2.41 -8.84
CA THR A 49 -4.79 3.81 -9.24
C THR A 49 -3.97 3.93 -10.52
N SER A 50 -2.81 3.27 -10.57
CA SER A 50 -1.91 3.22 -11.72
C SER A 50 -2.63 2.68 -12.96
N ARG A 51 -3.43 1.61 -12.81
CA ARG A 51 -4.29 1.09 -13.89
C ARG A 51 -5.30 2.12 -14.39
N LYS A 52 -5.97 2.82 -13.47
CA LYS A 52 -6.95 3.85 -13.84
C LYS A 52 -6.31 5.01 -14.59
N ARG A 53 -5.15 5.49 -14.12
CA ARG A 53 -4.40 6.58 -14.78
C ARG A 53 -3.91 6.18 -16.16
N PHE A 54 -3.48 4.93 -16.34
CA PHE A 54 -3.11 4.40 -17.66
C PHE A 54 -4.31 4.35 -18.61
N ASN A 55 -5.46 3.85 -18.15
CA ASN A 55 -6.68 3.80 -18.96
C ASN A 55 -7.20 5.20 -19.34
N ASN A 56 -6.94 6.20 -18.50
CA ASN A 56 -7.27 7.60 -18.79
C ASN A 56 -6.24 8.29 -19.72
N GLY A 57 -5.16 7.61 -20.12
CA GLY A 57 -4.08 8.19 -20.93
C GLY A 57 -3.19 9.17 -20.17
N GLU A 58 -3.25 9.22 -18.83
CA GLU A 58 -2.47 10.15 -18.01
C GLU A 58 -1.00 9.73 -17.85
N ILE A 59 -0.69 8.46 -18.10
CA ILE A 59 0.67 7.90 -17.98
C ILE A 59 1.05 7.07 -19.20
N SER A 60 2.32 7.12 -19.57
CA SER A 60 2.85 6.36 -20.71
C SER A 60 2.94 4.86 -20.41
N LYS A 61 2.88 4.03 -21.45
CA LYS A 61 2.92 2.55 -21.32
C LYS A 61 4.18 2.06 -20.59
N ASN A 62 5.34 2.62 -20.89
CA ASN A 62 6.61 2.20 -20.25
C ASN A 62 6.64 2.58 -18.77
N TYR A 63 6.13 3.76 -18.42
CA TYR A 63 6.02 4.20 -17.03
C TYR A 63 5.02 3.34 -16.26
N TYR A 64 3.88 3.02 -16.86
CA TYR A 64 2.87 2.14 -16.28
C TYR A 64 3.41 0.74 -15.95
N ILE A 65 4.09 0.11 -16.92
CA ILE A 65 4.67 -1.22 -16.72
C ILE A 65 5.69 -1.20 -15.58
N GLY A 66 6.64 -0.25 -15.59
CA GLY A 66 7.64 -0.15 -14.52
C GLY A 66 7.01 0.07 -13.14
N THR A 67 6.02 0.97 -13.05
CA THR A 67 5.34 1.29 -11.80
C THR A 67 4.57 0.08 -11.25
N ILE A 68 3.76 -0.58 -12.08
CA ILE A 68 3.02 -1.77 -11.65
C ILE A 68 3.94 -2.91 -11.24
N SER A 69 5.05 -3.14 -11.95
CA SER A 69 5.99 -4.21 -11.60
C SER A 69 6.56 -4.00 -10.20
N VAL A 70 6.96 -2.77 -9.85
CA VAL A 70 7.48 -2.44 -8.52
C VAL A 70 6.40 -2.56 -7.45
N GLU A 71 5.19 -2.04 -7.71
CA GLU A 71 4.07 -2.13 -6.76
C GLU A 71 3.66 -3.58 -6.46
N ILE A 72 3.65 -4.46 -7.47
CA ILE A 72 3.35 -5.90 -7.30
C ILE A 72 4.45 -6.59 -6.48
N ILE A 73 5.72 -6.34 -6.79
CA ILE A 73 6.83 -6.93 -6.03
C ILE A 73 6.77 -6.48 -4.56
N ALA A 74 6.54 -5.19 -4.32
CA ALA A 74 6.39 -4.65 -2.97
C ALA A 74 5.23 -5.32 -2.23
N PHE A 75 4.07 -5.45 -2.88
CA PHE A 75 2.90 -6.16 -2.33
C PHE A 75 3.26 -7.58 -1.86
N ILE A 76 3.95 -8.36 -2.71
CA ILE A 76 4.33 -9.73 -2.37
C ILE A 76 5.28 -9.77 -1.17
N ILE A 77 6.31 -8.91 -1.16
CA ILE A 77 7.30 -8.85 -0.07
C ILE A 77 6.61 -8.52 1.26
N TYR A 78 5.75 -7.50 1.28
CA TYR A 78 5.05 -7.11 2.51
C TYR A 78 4.05 -8.17 2.99
N MET A 79 3.41 -8.93 2.07
CA MET A 79 2.60 -10.09 2.46
C MET A 79 3.43 -11.21 3.09
N ILE A 80 4.63 -11.49 2.57
CA ILE A 80 5.54 -12.49 3.15
C ILE A 80 5.99 -12.06 4.54
N ILE A 81 6.39 -10.80 4.72
CA ILE A 81 6.79 -10.25 6.02
C ILE A 81 5.62 -10.33 7.01
N CYS A 82 4.40 -9.98 6.58
CA CYS A 82 3.20 -10.09 7.41
C CYS A 82 3.00 -11.52 7.91
N ILE A 83 3.09 -12.52 7.02
CA ILE A 83 2.93 -13.93 7.40
C ILE A 83 4.05 -14.37 8.35
N SER A 84 5.29 -13.95 8.09
CA SER A 84 6.44 -14.27 8.95
C SER A 84 6.29 -13.72 10.36
N GLU A 85 5.80 -12.48 10.52
CA GLU A 85 5.55 -11.89 11.84
C GLU A 85 4.42 -12.63 12.58
N ILE A 86 3.36 -13.05 11.89
CA ILE A 86 2.27 -13.82 12.49
C ILE A 86 2.80 -15.19 12.99
N ILE A 87 3.57 -15.90 12.16
CA ILE A 87 4.15 -17.19 12.53
C ILE A 87 5.10 -17.05 13.73
N SER A 88 5.92 -16.00 13.76
CA SER A 88 6.88 -15.76 14.86
C SER A 88 6.21 -15.52 16.21
N VAL A 89 4.95 -15.09 16.25
CA VAL A 89 4.21 -14.91 17.52
C VAL A 89 3.42 -16.17 17.91
N LEU A 90 3.12 -17.05 16.95
CA LEU A 90 2.42 -18.31 17.21
C LEU A 90 3.33 -19.45 17.69
N ASN A 91 4.64 -19.36 17.43
CA ASN A 91 5.67 -20.28 17.92
C ASN A 91 6.35 -19.74 19.18
#